data_AF-A0A7S1RJP8-F1
#
_entry.id   AF-A0A7S1RJP8-F1
#
_cell.length_a   1.000
_cell.length_b   1.000
_cell.length_c   1.000
_cell.angle_alpha   90.00
_cell.angle_beta   90.00
_cell.angle_gamma   90.00
#
_symmetry.space_group_name_H-M   'P 1'
#
loop_
_entity.id
_entity.type
_entity.pdbx_description
1 polymer ?
#
loop_
_entity_poly.entity_id
_entity_poly.type
_entity_poly.pdbx_seq_one_letter_code
_entity_poly.pdbx_strand_id
1 'polypeptide(L)'
;YAVPSEDFRVASVKRPTHAPTCDDASEYAELDTPRIGRLGWSSWGFAFDSDADCDDRGFRKILGHNVSCTNAWSCNPAWRGAVVRPSEVGEEAQRSHVVVLSNWINDCKQRYSQYRCFGGEVVDEMASTRLTIFSLRKLIQAIHARNPNVRIGIMALYPDARGVHMNENVLPRIAAINDAVEAGVVRLESNTFFVRYDFPEHEDMYQVMHGGHPNCRGDRVMATAVIEALFREKIVAQSFALDDSERCLGRYTCSALSAACCRRSALCYVRADGVCAPYGPGRQ
;
A
#
# COMPACT_ATOMS: atom_id res chain seq x y z
N TYR A 1 -4.73 -31.11 -1.49
CA TYR A 1 -3.85 -31.31 -2.67
C TYR A 1 -2.81 -30.20 -2.68
N ALA A 2 -1.57 -30.55 -2.34
CA ALA A 2 -0.46 -29.61 -2.24
C ALA A 2 0.07 -29.27 -3.64
N VAL A 3 0.17 -27.97 -3.94
CA VAL A 3 0.88 -27.49 -5.13
C VAL A 3 2.37 -27.49 -4.81
N PRO A 4 3.25 -28.03 -5.67
CA PRO A 4 4.68 -28.03 -5.42
C PRO A 4 5.22 -26.60 -5.36
N SER A 5 5.80 -26.24 -4.23
CA SER A 5 6.59 -25.01 -4.06
C SER A 5 7.97 -25.24 -4.69
N GLU A 6 8.09 -25.03 -5.99
CA GLU A 6 9.43 -24.77 -6.52
C GLU A 6 9.86 -23.35 -6.13
N ASP A 7 10.82 -23.36 -5.22
CA ASP A 7 11.60 -22.28 -4.64
C ASP A 7 12.04 -21.23 -5.70
N PHE A 8 11.24 -20.18 -5.89
CA PHE A 8 11.75 -18.91 -6.41
C PHE A 8 12.63 -18.23 -5.35
N ARG A 9 13.88 -18.68 -5.24
CA ARG A 9 14.90 -18.03 -4.42
C ARG A 9 15.42 -16.79 -5.13
N VAL A 10 14.72 -15.67 -4.95
CA VAL A 10 15.33 -14.35 -5.11
C VAL A 10 16.43 -14.25 -4.06
N ALA A 11 17.68 -14.10 -4.51
CA ALA A 11 18.84 -13.93 -3.64
C ALA A 11 18.55 -12.87 -2.57
N SER A 12 18.86 -13.24 -1.33
CA SER A 12 18.60 -12.54 -0.07
C SER A 12 18.57 -11.01 -0.16
N VAL A 13 17.41 -10.44 -0.47
CA VAL A 13 17.01 -9.19 0.19
C VAL A 13 16.80 -9.59 1.63
N LYS A 14 17.51 -8.97 2.59
CA LYS A 14 17.24 -9.15 4.03
C LYS A 14 15.75 -8.93 4.25
N ARG A 15 14.96 -10.00 4.25
CA ARG A 15 13.57 -9.97 4.67
C ARG A 15 13.65 -9.71 6.17
N PRO A 16 12.88 -8.76 6.72
CA PRO A 16 12.74 -8.66 8.17
C PRO A 16 12.43 -10.07 8.69
N THR A 17 13.29 -10.62 9.54
CA THR A 17 13.09 -11.96 10.12
C THR A 17 11.88 -11.97 11.06
N HIS A 18 11.45 -10.79 11.49
CA HIS A 18 10.26 -10.55 12.27
C HIS A 18 9.49 -9.36 11.68
N ALA A 19 8.16 -9.43 11.67
CA ALA A 19 7.34 -8.25 11.45
C ALA A 19 7.59 -7.23 12.59
N PRO A 20 7.37 -5.93 12.37
CA PRO A 20 7.28 -4.97 13.48
C PRO A 20 6.36 -5.54 14.56
N THR A 21 6.81 -5.55 15.82
CA THR A 21 5.97 -6.04 16.92
C THR A 21 5.02 -4.90 17.26
N CYS A 22 3.83 -4.97 16.67
CA CYS A 22 2.88 -3.88 16.71
C CYS A 22 2.05 -3.77 17.96
N ASP A 23 2.17 -4.75 18.85
CA ASP A 23 1.37 -4.76 20.06
C ASP A 23 2.25 -4.79 21.30
N ASP A 24 2.09 -3.74 22.12
CA ASP A 24 2.39 -3.78 23.54
C ASP A 24 1.33 -4.61 24.32
N ALA A 25 0.29 -5.10 23.62
CA ALA A 25 -0.78 -5.93 24.15
C ALA A 25 -0.63 -7.38 23.67
N SER A 26 -0.30 -8.29 24.59
CA SER A 26 -0.14 -9.73 24.31
C SER A 26 -1.35 -10.38 23.64
N GLU A 27 -2.53 -9.76 23.75
CA GLU A 27 -3.81 -10.24 23.23
C GLU A 27 -3.90 -10.23 21.68
N TYR A 28 -3.07 -9.45 20.98
CA TYR A 28 -3.07 -9.34 19.52
C TYR A 28 -1.80 -9.90 18.85
N ALA A 29 -0.85 -10.39 19.64
CA ALA A 29 0.43 -10.93 19.16
C ALA A 29 0.28 -12.17 18.25
N GLU A 30 -0.86 -12.86 18.30
CA GLU A 30 -1.14 -14.11 17.59
C GLU A 30 -2.32 -13.99 16.61
N LEU A 31 -2.34 -12.94 15.79
CA LEU A 31 -3.24 -12.91 14.64
C LEU A 31 -2.55 -13.54 13.42
N ASP A 32 -2.95 -14.78 13.10
CA ASP A 32 -2.66 -15.43 11.82
C ASP A 32 -3.31 -14.63 10.68
N THR A 33 -2.60 -13.59 10.23
CA THR A 33 -3.02 -12.82 9.07
C THR A 33 -2.46 -13.51 7.82
N PRO A 34 -3.31 -13.93 6.86
CA PRO A 34 -2.83 -14.38 5.57
C PRO A 34 -2.16 -13.19 4.86
N ARG A 35 -0.83 -13.10 4.93
CA ARG A 35 -0.05 -12.16 4.13
C ARG A 35 -0.09 -12.60 2.66
N ILE A 36 -1.07 -12.10 1.92
CA ILE A 36 -0.99 -12.05 0.46
C ILE A 36 -0.40 -10.68 0.09
N GLY A 37 0.89 -10.52 0.38
CA GLY A 37 1.64 -9.31 0.08
C GLY A 37 3.05 -9.69 -0.34
N ARG A 38 3.35 -9.56 -1.64
CA ARG A 38 4.71 -9.79 -2.15
C ARG A 38 5.49 -8.47 -2.08
N LEU A 39 6.50 -8.44 -1.21
CA LEU A 39 7.34 -7.27 -0.95
C LEU A 39 8.19 -6.89 -2.17
N GLY A 40 8.40 -5.58 -2.36
CA GLY A 40 9.55 -5.08 -3.12
C GLY A 40 9.30 -4.70 -4.57
N TRP A 41 8.08 -4.34 -4.94
CA TRP A 41 7.74 -4.02 -6.33
C TRP A 41 7.10 -2.63 -6.47
N SER A 42 7.42 -1.92 -7.56
CA SER A 42 6.74 -0.68 -7.95
C SER A 42 5.62 -0.99 -8.96
N SER A 43 4.61 -0.13 -9.07
CA SER A 43 3.44 -0.48 -9.90
C SER A 43 3.74 -0.55 -11.40
N TRP A 44 4.73 0.19 -11.90
CA TRP A 44 5.08 0.13 -13.32
C TRP A 44 5.71 -1.19 -13.75
N GLY A 45 6.34 -1.92 -12.83
CA GLY A 45 6.87 -3.26 -13.11
C GLY A 45 5.79 -4.26 -13.52
N PHE A 46 4.53 -4.00 -13.14
CA PHE A 46 3.37 -4.84 -13.46
C PHE A 46 2.54 -4.31 -14.62
N ALA A 47 3.08 -3.45 -15.47
CA ALA A 47 2.31 -3.06 -16.64
C ALA A 47 2.31 -4.15 -17.72
N PHE A 48 3.22 -5.14 -17.65
CA PHE A 48 3.51 -6.05 -18.77
C PHE A 48 3.90 -7.47 -18.35
N ASP A 49 3.58 -8.45 -19.21
CA ASP A 49 3.82 -9.88 -18.98
C ASP A 49 5.18 -10.38 -19.49
N SER A 50 5.98 -9.53 -20.11
CA SER A 50 7.30 -9.92 -20.64
C SER A 50 8.24 -8.74 -20.78
N ASP A 51 9.51 -9.04 -21.02
CA ASP A 51 10.55 -8.06 -21.36
C ASP A 51 10.72 -7.86 -22.88
N ALA A 52 9.76 -8.32 -23.70
CA ALA A 52 9.89 -8.29 -25.17
C ALA A 52 9.94 -6.85 -25.74
N ASP A 53 9.36 -5.88 -25.05
CA ASP A 53 9.36 -4.45 -25.37
C ASP A 53 10.43 -3.66 -24.62
N CYS A 54 11.35 -4.34 -23.93
CA CYS A 54 12.51 -3.73 -23.32
C CYS A 54 13.65 -3.58 -24.33
N ASP A 55 14.30 -2.42 -24.30
CA ASP A 55 15.55 -2.21 -25.01
C ASP A 55 16.69 -3.01 -24.36
N ASP A 56 17.84 -3.07 -25.05
CA ASP A 56 19.03 -3.78 -24.58
C ASP A 56 19.57 -3.27 -23.24
N ARG A 57 19.14 -2.07 -22.79
CA ARG A 57 19.51 -1.47 -21.52
C ARG A 57 18.51 -1.76 -20.40
N GLY A 58 17.43 -2.49 -20.68
CA GLY A 58 16.40 -2.86 -19.71
C GLY A 58 15.35 -1.77 -19.48
N PHE A 59 15.07 -0.94 -20.48
CA PHE A 59 14.04 0.10 -20.43
C PHE A 59 12.99 -0.08 -21.52
N ARG A 60 11.75 0.26 -21.20
CA ARG A 60 10.63 0.32 -22.15
C ARG A 60 10.04 1.73 -22.19
N LYS A 61 9.32 2.06 -23.26
CA LYS A 61 8.63 3.36 -23.37
C LYS A 61 7.21 3.25 -22.86
N ILE A 62 6.89 4.02 -21.82
CA ILE A 62 5.52 4.14 -21.29
C ILE A 62 5.16 5.62 -21.31
N LEU A 63 4.07 5.99 -22.00
CA LEU A 63 3.61 7.38 -22.17
C LEU A 63 4.73 8.36 -22.56
N GLY A 64 5.70 7.91 -23.37
CA GLY A 64 6.85 8.71 -23.84
C GLY A 64 8.12 8.64 -22.96
N HIS A 65 8.01 8.19 -21.71
CA HIS A 65 9.12 8.14 -20.75
C HIS A 65 9.86 6.81 -20.83
N ASN A 66 11.17 6.83 -20.58
CA ASN A 66 11.91 5.58 -20.34
C ASN A 66 11.52 5.04 -18.97
N VAL A 67 11.10 3.79 -18.88
CA VAL A 67 10.76 3.15 -17.60
C VAL A 67 11.50 1.83 -17.51
N SER A 68 12.18 1.59 -16.39
CA SER A 68 12.93 0.36 -16.18
C SER A 68 11.97 -0.84 -16.17
N CYS A 69 12.37 -1.89 -16.88
CA CYS A 69 11.62 -3.12 -17.00
C CYS A 69 11.66 -3.97 -15.72
N THR A 70 12.62 -3.73 -14.83
CA THR A 70 12.86 -4.53 -13.62
C THR A 70 12.81 -3.62 -12.41
N ASN A 71 11.72 -3.66 -11.63
CA ASN A 71 11.53 -2.69 -10.57
C ASN A 71 11.42 -3.29 -9.17
N ALA A 72 12.33 -2.81 -8.32
CA ALA A 72 12.20 -2.74 -6.87
C ALA A 72 12.54 -1.31 -6.44
N TRP A 73 12.44 -1.00 -5.13
CA TRP A 73 12.67 0.35 -4.57
C TRP A 73 13.99 1.02 -4.99
N SER A 74 15.01 0.25 -5.36
CA SER A 74 16.32 0.74 -5.80
C SER A 74 16.49 0.87 -7.32
N CYS A 75 15.50 0.42 -8.11
CA CYS A 75 15.52 0.37 -9.59
C CYS A 75 16.86 -0.09 -10.15
N ASN A 76 17.07 -1.41 -10.11
CA ASN A 76 18.26 -2.03 -10.67
C ASN A 76 17.92 -2.70 -12.01
N PRO A 77 18.22 -2.06 -13.17
CA PRO A 77 17.95 -2.61 -14.49
C PRO A 77 18.71 -3.92 -14.79
N ALA A 78 19.70 -4.28 -13.96
CA ALA A 78 20.42 -5.55 -14.07
C ALA A 78 19.64 -6.74 -13.47
N TRP A 79 18.54 -6.52 -12.73
CA TRP A 79 17.72 -7.58 -12.11
C TRP A 79 16.72 -8.19 -13.10
N ARG A 80 17.22 -8.71 -14.23
CA ARG A 80 16.39 -9.37 -15.26
C ARG A 80 15.77 -10.67 -14.74
N GLY A 81 14.51 -10.94 -15.13
CA GLY A 81 13.82 -12.22 -14.87
C GLY A 81 13.18 -12.40 -13.48
N ALA A 82 13.24 -11.40 -12.59
CA ALA A 82 12.65 -11.46 -11.24
C ALA A 82 11.38 -10.59 -11.09
N VAL A 83 10.68 -10.30 -12.19
CA VAL A 83 9.47 -9.48 -12.21
C VAL A 83 8.26 -10.39 -12.17
N VAL A 84 7.33 -10.11 -11.27
CA VAL A 84 6.06 -10.82 -11.27
C VAL A 84 5.09 -10.17 -12.23
N ARG A 85 4.52 -11.01 -13.06
CA ARG A 85 3.77 -10.60 -14.23
C ARG A 85 2.31 -10.33 -13.87
N PRO A 86 1.62 -9.42 -14.56
CA PRO A 86 0.20 -9.17 -14.33
C PRO A 86 -0.66 -10.42 -14.46
N SER A 87 -0.32 -11.30 -15.41
CA SER A 87 -0.99 -12.60 -15.57
C SER A 87 -0.81 -13.51 -14.35
N GLU A 88 0.37 -13.51 -13.71
CA GLU A 88 0.62 -14.28 -12.48
C GLU A 88 -0.15 -13.69 -11.29
N VAL A 89 -0.17 -12.36 -11.18
CA VAL A 89 -1.00 -11.69 -10.16
C VAL A 89 -2.47 -12.01 -10.39
N GLY A 90 -2.95 -11.95 -11.63
CA GLY A 90 -4.33 -12.30 -11.98
C GLY A 90 -4.67 -13.75 -11.64
N GLU A 91 -3.77 -14.69 -11.93
CA GLU A 91 -3.93 -16.11 -11.62
C GLU A 91 -4.04 -16.37 -10.10
N GLU A 92 -3.30 -15.62 -9.28
CA GLU A 92 -3.38 -15.68 -7.82
C GLU A 92 -4.64 -14.97 -7.30
N ALA A 93 -4.88 -13.76 -7.77
CA ALA A 93 -5.96 -12.87 -7.35
C ALA A 93 -7.36 -13.39 -7.68
N GLN A 94 -7.52 -14.18 -8.75
CA GLN A 94 -8.84 -14.67 -9.18
C GLN A 94 -9.56 -15.51 -8.11
N ARG A 95 -8.80 -16.07 -7.16
CA ARG A 95 -9.33 -16.91 -6.07
C ARG A 95 -9.79 -16.09 -4.86
N SER A 96 -9.53 -14.78 -4.87
CA SER A 96 -9.88 -13.86 -3.80
C SER A 96 -11.21 -13.17 -4.09
N HIS A 97 -11.98 -12.88 -3.05
CA HIS A 97 -13.15 -12.00 -3.17
C HIS A 97 -12.74 -10.52 -3.20
N VAL A 98 -11.67 -10.20 -2.48
CA VAL A 98 -11.12 -8.85 -2.32
C VAL A 98 -9.62 -8.90 -2.53
N VAL A 99 -9.09 -7.94 -3.28
CA VAL A 99 -7.66 -7.69 -3.45
C VAL A 99 -7.38 -6.24 -3.08
N VAL A 100 -6.32 -5.99 -2.33
CA VAL A 100 -5.87 -4.65 -1.97
C VAL A 100 -4.51 -4.38 -2.60
N LEU A 101 -4.41 -3.32 -3.41
CA LEU A 101 -3.20 -2.91 -4.10
C LEU A 101 -2.58 -1.68 -3.40
N SER A 102 -1.36 -1.84 -2.88
CA SER A 102 -0.57 -0.81 -2.18
C SER A 102 0.83 -0.59 -2.76
N ASN A 103 1.13 -1.27 -3.86
CA ASN A 103 2.45 -1.34 -4.50
C ASN A 103 2.91 -0.04 -5.19
N TRP A 104 2.03 0.93 -5.40
CA TRP A 104 2.35 2.15 -6.13
C TRP A 104 2.94 3.28 -5.26
N ILE A 105 3.00 3.07 -3.94
CA ILE A 105 3.47 4.07 -2.95
C ILE A 105 4.91 4.56 -3.22
N ASN A 106 5.72 3.74 -3.89
CA ASN A 106 7.10 4.07 -4.22
C ASN A 106 7.27 4.75 -5.58
N ASP A 107 6.21 4.81 -6.40
CA ASP A 107 6.29 5.27 -7.77
C ASP A 107 6.63 6.77 -7.84
N CYS A 108 5.99 7.60 -7.02
CA CYS A 108 6.31 9.03 -6.96
C CYS A 108 7.63 9.33 -6.22
N LYS A 109 8.30 8.30 -5.67
CA LYS A 109 9.50 8.42 -4.82
C LYS A 109 10.80 8.26 -5.64
N GLN A 110 10.77 8.66 -6.90
CA GLN A 110 11.87 8.52 -7.87
C GLN A 110 13.20 9.13 -7.40
N ARG A 111 13.14 10.24 -6.65
CA ARG A 111 14.31 10.94 -6.11
C ARG A 111 15.22 10.04 -5.28
N TYR A 112 14.65 9.08 -4.55
CA TYR A 112 15.42 8.16 -3.70
C TYR A 112 16.22 7.14 -4.52
N SER A 113 15.81 6.88 -5.77
CA SER A 113 16.55 6.06 -6.74
C SER A 113 17.53 6.85 -7.60
N GLN A 114 17.68 8.18 -7.37
CA GLN A 114 18.42 9.08 -8.26
C GLN A 114 17.93 8.98 -9.73
N TYR A 115 16.62 8.86 -9.93
CA TYR A 115 15.99 8.76 -11.25
C TYR A 115 16.42 7.54 -12.09
N ARG A 116 17.06 6.53 -11.48
CA ARG A 116 17.51 5.32 -12.19
C ARG A 116 16.36 4.53 -12.81
N CYS A 117 15.18 4.58 -12.19
CA CYS A 117 13.96 3.98 -12.74
C CYS A 117 13.58 4.53 -14.12
N PHE A 118 14.05 5.74 -14.45
CA PHE A 118 13.72 6.46 -15.68
C PHE A 118 14.93 6.64 -16.61
N GLY A 119 15.98 5.84 -16.41
CA GLY A 119 17.20 5.96 -17.21
C GLY A 119 17.89 7.31 -17.01
N GLY A 120 17.72 7.93 -15.83
CA GLY A 120 18.25 9.26 -15.50
C GLY A 120 17.35 10.42 -15.91
N GLU A 121 16.22 10.17 -16.55
CA GLU A 121 15.23 11.21 -16.87
C GLU A 121 14.56 11.72 -15.59
N VAL A 122 14.51 13.05 -15.43
CA VAL A 122 13.77 13.69 -14.33
C VAL A 122 12.30 13.79 -14.75
N VAL A 123 11.52 12.80 -14.33
CA VAL A 123 10.08 12.77 -14.55
C VAL A 123 9.40 13.46 -13.37
N ASP A 124 8.56 14.45 -13.64
CA ASP A 124 7.82 15.13 -12.57
C ASP A 124 6.81 14.18 -11.91
N GLU A 125 6.35 14.54 -10.71
CA GLU A 125 5.49 13.67 -9.91
C GLU A 125 4.13 13.38 -10.57
N MET A 126 3.57 14.33 -11.33
CA MET A 126 2.30 14.11 -12.02
C MET A 126 2.46 13.25 -13.28
N ALA A 127 3.56 13.41 -14.01
CA ALA A 127 3.94 12.50 -15.09
C ALA A 127 4.18 11.09 -14.55
N SER A 128 4.89 10.95 -13.42
CA SER A 128 5.02 9.69 -12.68
C SER A 128 3.66 9.08 -12.31
N THR A 129 2.75 9.91 -11.82
CA THR A 129 1.40 9.49 -11.43
C THR A 129 0.61 8.96 -12.63
N ARG A 130 0.75 9.55 -13.82
CA ARG A 130 0.12 9.02 -15.04
C ARG A 130 0.65 7.64 -15.43
N LEU A 131 1.94 7.39 -15.24
CA LEU A 131 2.54 6.07 -15.45
C LEU A 131 2.00 5.06 -14.44
N THR A 132 1.87 5.45 -13.18
CA THR A 132 1.22 4.64 -12.13
C THR A 132 -0.22 4.31 -12.50
N ILE A 133 -1.03 5.29 -12.90
CA ILE A 133 -2.42 5.07 -13.33
C ILE A 133 -2.47 4.07 -14.49
N PHE A 134 -1.65 4.27 -15.53
CA PHE A 134 -1.59 3.34 -16.66
C PHE A 134 -1.28 1.90 -16.20
N SER A 135 -0.32 1.74 -15.31
CA SER A 135 0.16 0.44 -14.84
C SER A 135 -0.83 -0.26 -13.92
N LEU A 136 -1.43 0.48 -12.98
CA LEU A 136 -2.50 -0.03 -12.11
C LEU A 136 -3.70 -0.52 -12.93
N ARG A 137 -4.11 0.24 -13.96
CA ARG A 137 -5.21 -0.19 -14.84
C ARG A 137 -4.89 -1.49 -15.56
N LYS A 138 -3.67 -1.63 -16.10
CA LYS A 138 -3.23 -2.88 -16.73
C LYS A 138 -3.29 -4.07 -15.78
N LEU A 139 -2.84 -3.88 -14.53
CA LEU A 139 -2.90 -4.91 -13.50
C LEU A 139 -4.35 -5.28 -13.13
N ILE A 140 -5.21 -4.28 -12.92
CA ILE A 140 -6.64 -4.49 -12.64
C ILE A 140 -7.30 -5.27 -13.77
N GLN A 141 -7.08 -4.86 -15.02
CA GLN A 141 -7.60 -5.53 -16.20
C GLN A 141 -7.12 -6.98 -16.28
N ALA A 142 -5.86 -7.25 -15.94
CA ALA A 142 -5.35 -8.62 -15.89
C ALA A 142 -6.02 -9.48 -14.81
N ILE A 143 -6.32 -8.90 -13.64
CA ILE A 143 -7.08 -9.58 -12.57
C ILE A 143 -8.52 -9.84 -13.02
N HIS A 144 -9.22 -8.83 -13.54
CA HIS A 144 -10.62 -8.96 -13.97
C HIS A 144 -10.80 -9.83 -15.21
N ALA A 145 -9.78 -9.93 -16.08
CA ALA A 145 -9.77 -10.90 -17.18
C ALA A 145 -9.80 -12.35 -16.69
N ARG A 146 -9.28 -12.62 -15.47
CA ARG A 146 -9.34 -13.94 -14.83
C ARG A 146 -10.62 -14.13 -14.02
N ASN A 147 -11.00 -13.13 -13.26
CA ASN A 147 -12.27 -13.13 -12.53
C ASN A 147 -12.82 -11.70 -12.40
N PRO A 148 -13.89 -11.35 -13.14
CA PRO A 148 -14.43 -9.99 -13.12
C PRO A 148 -15.15 -9.65 -11.80
N ASN A 149 -15.41 -10.63 -10.93
CA ASN A 149 -16.11 -10.44 -9.66
C ASN A 149 -15.18 -10.05 -8.50
N VAL A 150 -13.86 -10.06 -8.70
CA VAL A 150 -12.90 -9.63 -7.68
C VAL A 150 -13.09 -8.14 -7.40
N ARG A 151 -13.29 -7.78 -6.14
CA ARG A 151 -13.32 -6.38 -5.69
C ARG A 151 -11.90 -5.90 -5.42
N ILE A 152 -11.49 -4.79 -6.03
CA ILE A 152 -10.11 -4.29 -5.94
C ILE A 152 -10.09 -2.95 -5.20
N GLY A 153 -9.41 -2.92 -4.05
CA GLY A 153 -9.15 -1.70 -3.30
C GLY A 153 -7.78 -1.11 -3.65
N ILE A 154 -7.73 0.14 -4.08
CA ILE A 154 -6.46 0.87 -4.28
C ILE A 154 -6.17 1.68 -3.03
N MET A 155 -5.08 1.36 -2.33
CA MET A 155 -4.69 2.13 -1.15
C MET A 155 -4.15 3.49 -1.55
N ALA A 156 -4.60 4.54 -0.88
CA ALA A 156 -4.00 5.85 -0.99
C ALA A 156 -2.51 5.80 -0.64
N LEU A 157 -1.74 6.72 -1.21
CA LEU A 157 -0.38 7.02 -0.81
C LEU A 157 -0.40 7.75 0.53
N TYR A 158 0.32 7.19 1.51
CA TYR A 158 0.53 7.86 2.78
C TYR A 158 1.59 8.99 2.63
N PRO A 159 1.52 10.05 3.46
CA PRO A 159 2.45 11.16 3.36
C PRO A 159 3.92 10.78 3.59
N ASP A 160 4.87 11.66 3.23
CA ASP A 160 6.28 11.40 3.53
C ASP A 160 6.55 11.57 5.05
N ALA A 161 7.57 10.90 5.56
CA ALA A 161 8.00 11.05 6.96
C ALA A 161 8.91 12.29 7.16
N ARG A 162 8.82 12.89 8.35
CA ARG A 162 9.79 13.83 8.92
C ARG A 162 10.21 13.28 10.29
N GLY A 163 11.22 12.42 10.31
CA GLY A 163 11.56 11.65 11.51
C GLY A 163 10.48 10.60 11.78
N VAL A 164 9.97 10.55 13.01
CA VAL A 164 8.86 9.67 13.42
C VAL A 164 7.47 10.24 13.10
N HIS A 165 7.42 11.52 12.69
CA HIS A 165 6.18 12.23 12.39
C HIS A 165 5.91 12.31 10.89
N MET A 166 4.70 12.74 10.56
CA MET A 166 4.31 13.11 9.21
C MET A 166 4.99 14.39 8.74
N ASN A 167 5.35 14.47 7.46
CA ASN A 167 5.76 15.71 6.82
C ASN A 167 4.53 16.46 6.28
N GLU A 168 3.98 17.36 7.09
CA GLU A 168 2.78 18.15 6.75
C GLU A 168 2.94 18.99 5.47
N ASN A 169 4.17 19.42 5.15
CA ASN A 169 4.45 20.23 3.95
C ASN A 169 4.14 19.51 2.63
N VAL A 170 4.01 18.18 2.64
CA VAL A 170 3.68 17.41 1.43
C VAL A 170 2.19 17.08 1.30
N LEU A 171 1.35 17.43 2.28
CA LEU A 171 -0.06 17.03 2.29
C LEU A 171 -0.85 17.48 1.04
N PRO A 172 -0.79 18.75 0.59
CA PRO A 172 -1.54 19.17 -0.61
C PRO A 172 -1.12 18.39 -1.85
N ARG A 173 0.17 18.08 -1.95
CA ARG A 173 0.77 17.33 -3.06
C ARG A 173 0.34 15.86 -3.04
N ILE A 174 0.37 15.23 -1.87
CA ILE A 174 -0.08 13.84 -1.69
C ILE A 174 -1.58 13.71 -1.97
N ALA A 175 -2.39 14.67 -1.52
CA ALA A 175 -3.81 14.73 -1.84
C ALA A 175 -4.04 14.80 -3.36
N ALA A 176 -3.34 15.69 -4.07
CA ALA A 176 -3.45 15.79 -5.53
C ALA A 176 -3.07 14.50 -6.27
N ILE A 177 -2.03 13.79 -5.81
CA ILE A 177 -1.64 12.49 -6.38
C ILE A 177 -2.74 11.45 -6.15
N ASN A 178 -3.24 11.34 -4.90
CA ASN A 178 -4.31 10.41 -4.56
C ASN A 178 -5.60 10.68 -5.36
N ASP A 179 -5.98 11.95 -5.49
CA ASP A 179 -7.14 12.37 -6.28
C ASP A 179 -6.99 11.99 -7.76
N ALA A 180 -5.79 12.16 -8.32
CA ALA A 180 -5.49 11.78 -9.70
C ALA A 180 -5.54 10.25 -9.89
N VAL A 181 -5.00 9.46 -8.95
CA VAL A 181 -5.05 7.99 -9.02
C VAL A 181 -6.49 7.49 -8.88
N GLU A 182 -7.26 8.00 -7.93
CA GLU A 182 -8.67 7.65 -7.77
C GLU A 182 -9.46 7.98 -9.05
N ALA A 183 -9.29 9.19 -9.59
CA ALA A 183 -9.98 9.60 -10.81
C ALA A 183 -9.55 8.77 -12.03
N GLY A 184 -8.27 8.40 -12.12
CA GLY A 184 -7.69 7.66 -13.23
C GLY A 184 -7.92 6.16 -13.18
N VAL A 185 -8.25 5.60 -12.02
CA VAL A 185 -8.42 4.15 -11.83
C VAL A 185 -9.86 3.81 -11.46
N VAL A 186 -10.35 4.30 -10.32
CA VAL A 186 -11.64 3.88 -9.75
C VAL A 186 -12.82 4.32 -10.60
N ARG A 187 -12.74 5.49 -11.24
CA ARG A 187 -13.80 5.97 -12.14
C ARG A 187 -13.84 5.25 -13.48
N LEU A 188 -12.78 4.53 -13.84
CA LEU A 188 -12.62 3.92 -15.16
C LEU A 188 -12.65 2.39 -15.14
N GLU A 189 -12.29 1.76 -14.02
CA GLU A 189 -12.25 0.31 -13.86
C GLU A 189 -13.38 -0.16 -12.93
N SER A 190 -14.24 -1.06 -13.41
CA SER A 190 -15.36 -1.60 -12.63
C SER A 190 -14.87 -2.38 -11.41
N ASN A 191 -15.73 -2.57 -10.40
CA ASN A 191 -15.40 -3.37 -9.19
C ASN A 191 -14.11 -2.93 -8.48
N THR A 192 -13.74 -1.66 -8.65
CA THR A 192 -12.57 -1.04 -8.04
C THR A 192 -13.02 0.09 -7.13
N PHE A 193 -12.37 0.29 -5.99
CA PHE A 193 -12.66 1.35 -5.04
C PHE A 193 -11.36 1.93 -4.46
N PHE A 194 -11.43 3.15 -3.94
CA PHE A 194 -10.28 3.83 -3.35
C PHE A 194 -10.32 3.74 -1.83
N VAL A 195 -9.20 3.41 -1.21
CA VAL A 195 -9.06 3.37 0.25
C VAL A 195 -8.36 4.64 0.70
N ARG A 196 -9.14 5.64 1.09
CA ARG A 196 -8.65 6.91 1.66
C ARG A 196 -8.40 6.78 3.16
N TYR A 197 -7.33 7.44 3.60
CA TYR A 197 -6.99 7.58 5.00
C TYR A 197 -6.05 8.77 5.18
N ASP A 198 -6.03 9.29 6.40
CA ASP A 198 -5.14 10.37 6.82
C ASP A 198 -4.37 9.93 8.05
N PHE A 199 -3.19 10.50 8.28
CA PHE A 199 -2.44 10.32 9.52
C PHE A 199 -2.70 11.53 10.43
N PRO A 200 -2.85 11.34 11.75
CA PRO A 200 -2.97 12.46 12.66
C PRO A 200 -1.68 13.30 12.64
N GLU A 201 -1.86 14.62 12.61
CA GLU A 201 -0.75 15.58 12.67
C GLU A 201 -0.01 15.46 14.01
N HIS A 202 1.30 15.74 13.97
CA HIS A 202 2.19 15.79 15.15
C HIS A 202 2.33 14.49 15.96
N GLU A 203 1.72 13.39 15.55
CA GLU A 203 1.84 12.09 16.23
C GLU A 203 2.95 11.21 15.65
N ASP A 204 3.43 10.25 16.46
CA ASP A 204 4.40 9.25 16.02
C ASP A 204 3.72 8.23 15.12
N MET A 205 3.95 8.34 13.81
CA MET A 205 3.31 7.51 12.78
C MET A 205 4.30 6.69 11.95
N TYR A 206 5.61 6.91 12.12
CA TYR A 206 6.66 6.25 11.35
C TYR A 206 7.67 5.52 12.23
N GLN A 207 8.36 4.55 11.61
CA GLN A 207 9.34 3.72 12.28
C GLN A 207 10.65 4.45 12.56
N VAL A 208 11.30 4.12 13.68
CA VAL A 208 12.64 4.63 14.02
C VAL A 208 13.71 3.89 13.21
N MET A 209 13.66 2.55 13.13
CA MET A 209 14.66 1.75 12.43
C MET A 209 14.62 1.90 10.90
N HIS A 210 13.42 2.01 10.33
CA HIS A 210 13.19 2.10 8.90
C HIS A 210 12.40 3.36 8.56
N GLY A 211 13.09 4.50 8.61
CA GLY A 211 12.48 5.80 8.34
C GLY A 211 11.70 5.82 7.02
N GLY A 212 10.51 6.40 7.03
CA GLY A 212 9.60 6.45 5.88
C GLY A 212 8.62 5.27 5.79
N HIS A 213 8.77 4.24 6.63
CA HIS A 213 7.75 3.21 6.81
C HIS A 213 6.79 3.59 7.93
N PRO A 214 5.48 3.35 7.79
CA PRO A 214 4.53 3.52 8.88
C PRO A 214 4.89 2.62 10.07
N ASN A 215 4.66 3.13 11.28
CA ASN A 215 4.70 2.32 12.48
C ASN A 215 3.34 1.65 12.70
N CYS A 216 3.15 1.05 13.87
CA CYS A 216 1.97 0.27 14.16
C CYS A 216 0.69 1.10 14.27
N ARG A 217 0.82 2.37 14.68
CA ARG A 217 -0.28 3.35 14.61
C ARG A 217 -0.64 3.65 13.15
N GLY A 218 0.36 3.86 12.30
CA GLY A 218 0.15 4.04 10.86
C GLY A 218 -0.48 2.82 10.18
N ASP A 219 0.01 1.62 10.47
CA ASP A 219 -0.55 0.38 9.97
C ASP A 219 -1.99 0.16 10.43
N ARG A 220 -2.30 0.47 11.69
CA ARG A 220 -3.66 0.44 12.24
C ARG A 220 -4.60 1.38 11.48
N VAL A 221 -4.18 2.61 11.21
CA VAL A 221 -4.96 3.58 10.44
C VAL A 221 -5.27 3.05 9.04
N MET A 222 -4.25 2.55 8.35
CA MET A 222 -4.38 1.96 7.01
C MET A 222 -5.31 0.75 6.99
N ALA A 223 -5.15 -0.18 7.94
CA ALA A 223 -5.99 -1.37 8.05
C ALA A 223 -7.46 -1.00 8.34
N THR A 224 -7.69 -0.06 9.26
CA THR A 224 -9.03 0.42 9.59
C THR A 224 -9.71 1.05 8.38
N ALA A 225 -8.97 1.81 7.57
CA ALA A 225 -9.48 2.42 6.36
C ALA A 225 -9.88 1.37 5.29
N VAL A 226 -9.13 0.27 5.14
CA VAL A 226 -9.52 -0.84 4.25
C VAL A 226 -10.86 -1.41 4.69
N ILE A 227 -11.03 -1.73 5.98
CA ILE A 227 -12.29 -2.28 6.50
C ILE A 227 -13.46 -1.31 6.30
N GLU A 228 -13.25 -0.02 6.54
CA GLU A 228 -14.26 1.00 6.31
C GLU A 228 -14.66 1.09 4.83
N ALA A 229 -13.68 1.07 3.92
CA ALA A 229 -13.94 1.10 2.49
C ALA A 229 -14.75 -0.14 2.05
N LEU A 230 -14.39 -1.34 2.53
CA LEU A 230 -15.15 -2.56 2.26
C LEU A 230 -16.60 -2.47 2.74
N PHE A 231 -16.84 -1.83 3.88
CA PHE A 231 -18.20 -1.62 4.38
C PHE A 231 -18.98 -0.61 3.52
N ARG A 232 -18.35 0.52 3.17
CA ARG A 232 -18.95 1.57 2.31
C ARG A 232 -19.37 1.00 0.95
N GLU A 233 -18.54 0.14 0.40
CA GLU A 233 -18.77 -0.58 -0.86
C GLU A 233 -19.72 -1.79 -0.71
N LYS A 234 -20.27 -2.01 0.49
CA LYS A 234 -21.19 -3.10 0.83
C LYS A 234 -20.63 -4.49 0.51
N ILE A 235 -19.31 -4.64 0.60
CA ILE A 235 -18.59 -5.91 0.38
C ILE A 235 -18.65 -6.76 1.64
N VAL A 236 -18.55 -6.14 2.81
CA VAL A 236 -18.72 -6.79 4.11
C VAL A 236 -19.96 -6.25 4.80
N ALA A 237 -20.73 -7.14 5.42
CA ALA A 237 -21.89 -6.75 6.23
C ALA A 237 -21.40 -6.23 7.58
N GLN A 238 -21.74 -4.96 7.87
CA GLN A 238 -21.52 -4.27 9.15
C GLN A 238 -20.05 -4.00 9.50
N SER A 239 -19.61 -2.75 9.39
CA SER A 239 -18.46 -2.29 10.17
C SER A 239 -18.89 -2.13 11.62
N PHE A 240 -17.96 -2.33 12.55
CA PHE A 240 -18.03 -1.62 13.82
C PHE A 240 -18.27 -0.14 13.49
N ALA A 241 -19.32 0.47 14.04
CA ALA A 241 -19.55 1.90 13.82
C ALA A 241 -18.27 2.66 14.15
N LEU A 242 -17.65 3.25 13.14
CA LEU A 242 -16.50 4.11 13.29
C LEU A 242 -17.03 5.53 13.37
N ASP A 243 -16.47 6.29 14.29
CA ASP A 243 -16.79 7.70 14.43
C ASP A 243 -16.00 8.54 13.42
N ASP A 244 -16.31 9.84 13.39
CA ASP A 244 -15.69 10.82 12.51
C ASP A 244 -14.15 10.88 12.70
N SER A 245 -13.41 10.85 11.59
CA SER A 245 -11.95 10.84 11.61
C SER A 245 -11.37 12.15 12.10
N GLU A 246 -11.91 13.31 11.70
CA GLU A 246 -11.41 14.61 12.14
C GLU A 246 -11.49 14.75 13.66
N ARG A 247 -12.56 14.21 14.27
CA ARG A 247 -12.75 14.25 15.71
C ARG A 247 -11.90 13.25 16.48
N CYS A 248 -11.69 12.04 15.93
CA CYS A 248 -11.25 10.87 16.70
C CYS A 248 -9.84 10.38 16.40
N LEU A 249 -9.32 10.62 15.20
CA LEU A 249 -8.09 9.99 14.71
C LEU A 249 -6.87 10.26 15.62
N GLY A 250 -6.68 11.52 16.05
CA GLY A 250 -5.58 11.95 16.92
C GLY A 250 -5.92 11.97 18.42
N ARG A 251 -6.98 11.30 18.87
CA ARG A 251 -7.38 11.34 20.29
C ARG A 251 -6.56 10.36 21.14
N TYR A 252 -5.88 10.88 22.15
CA TYR A 252 -5.06 10.09 23.09
C TYR A 252 -5.73 9.83 24.45
N THR A 253 -6.78 10.57 24.83
CA THR A 253 -7.50 10.36 26.10
C THR A 253 -8.50 9.19 25.99
N CYS A 254 -7.96 7.98 25.86
CA CYS A 254 -8.70 6.78 25.47
C CYS A 254 -9.89 6.44 26.39
N SER A 255 -9.74 6.58 27.71
CA SER A 255 -10.79 6.25 28.68
C SER A 255 -12.07 7.09 28.55
N ALA A 256 -12.00 8.25 27.87
CA ALA A 256 -13.13 9.14 27.64
C ALA A 256 -13.80 8.93 26.26
N LEU A 257 -13.27 8.02 25.44
CA LEU A 257 -13.76 7.80 24.08
C LEU A 257 -14.92 6.81 24.06
N SER A 258 -15.89 7.08 23.17
CA SER A 258 -16.83 6.06 22.76
C SER A 258 -16.09 4.88 22.11
N ALA A 259 -16.67 3.68 22.13
CA ALA A 259 -16.07 2.53 21.44
C ALA A 259 -15.82 2.80 19.94
N ALA A 260 -16.71 3.57 19.30
CA ALA A 260 -16.57 3.98 17.90
C ALA A 260 -15.36 4.88 17.67
N CYS A 261 -15.19 5.90 18.53
CA CYS A 261 -14.08 6.84 18.46
C CYS A 261 -12.74 6.16 18.84
N CYS A 262 -12.77 5.25 19.80
CA CYS A 262 -11.61 4.45 20.20
C CYS A 262 -11.09 3.56 19.06
N ARG A 263 -11.99 2.91 18.31
CA ARG A 263 -11.62 2.10 17.14
C ARG A 263 -11.05 2.94 16.00
N ARG A 264 -11.54 4.18 15.84
CA ARG A 264 -11.04 5.14 14.85
C ARG A 264 -9.68 5.73 15.22
N SER A 265 -9.39 5.93 16.51
CA SER A 265 -8.15 6.55 16.96
C SER A 265 -6.92 5.73 16.56
N ALA A 266 -5.89 6.43 16.09
CA ALA A 266 -4.57 5.87 15.86
C ALA A 266 -3.82 5.59 17.19
N LEU A 267 -4.23 6.26 18.27
CA LEU A 267 -3.55 6.29 19.57
C LEU A 267 -4.25 5.46 20.64
N CYS A 268 -5.40 4.85 20.31
CA CYS A 268 -6.18 4.03 21.23
C CYS A 268 -6.63 2.73 20.56
N TYR A 269 -6.96 1.73 21.38
CA TYR A 269 -7.58 0.48 20.94
C TYR A 269 -8.62 0.00 21.95
N VAL A 270 -9.54 -0.84 21.49
CA VAL A 270 -10.54 -1.49 22.35
C VAL A 270 -10.00 -2.84 22.75
N ARG A 271 -9.77 -3.05 24.05
CA ARG A 271 -9.32 -4.31 24.63
C ARG A 271 -10.40 -5.40 24.55
N ALA A 272 -10.03 -6.65 24.85
CA ALA A 272 -10.98 -7.78 24.89
C ALA A 272 -12.14 -7.55 25.88
N ASP A 273 -11.92 -6.82 26.97
CA ASP A 273 -12.94 -6.44 27.95
C ASP A 273 -13.84 -5.28 27.49
N GLY A 274 -13.65 -4.77 26.27
CA GLY A 274 -14.41 -3.66 25.69
C GLY A 274 -13.95 -2.28 26.15
N VAL A 275 -12.93 -2.17 27.00
CA VAL A 275 -12.40 -0.89 27.50
C VAL A 275 -11.43 -0.28 26.49
N CYS A 276 -11.55 1.03 26.30
CA CYS A 276 -10.62 1.77 25.45
C CYS A 276 -9.31 2.06 26.21
N ALA A 277 -8.18 1.69 25.60
CA ALA A 277 -6.85 1.82 26.19
C ALA A 277 -5.85 2.48 25.21
N PRO A 278 -4.75 3.07 25.72
CA PRO A 278 -3.70 3.67 24.88
C PRO A 278 -3.02 2.64 23.98
N TYR A 279 -2.72 3.05 22.75
CA TYR A 279 -2.00 2.27 21.75
C TYR A 279 -0.64 2.92 21.45
N GLY A 280 0.43 2.16 21.71
CA GLY A 280 1.80 2.60 21.50
C GLY A 280 2.20 2.63 20.01
N PRO A 281 3.34 3.23 19.67
CA PRO A 281 3.91 3.13 18.32
C PRO A 281 4.39 1.70 17.96
N GLY A 282 4.41 0.77 18.93
CA GLY A 282 4.94 -0.59 18.81
C GLY A 282 6.45 -0.65 19.09
N ARG A 283 6.96 -1.87 19.29
CA ARG A 283 8.41 -2.11 19.41
C ARG A 283 8.97 -2.42 18.03
N GLN A 284 9.88 -1.57 17.59
CA GLN A 284 10.50 -1.62 16.26
C GLN A 284 11.99 -1.61 16.42
#